data_AF-A0A7S1CCZ4-F1
#
_entry.id   AF-A0A7S1CCZ4-F1
#
_cell.length_a   1.000
_cell.length_b   1.000
_cell.length_c   1.000
_cell.angle_alpha   90.00
_cell.angle_beta   90.00
_cell.angle_gamma   90.00
#
_symmetry.space_group_name_H-M   'P 1'
#
loop_
_entity.id
_entity.type
_entity.pdbx_description
1 polymer ?
#
loop_
_entity_poly.entity_id
_entity_poly.type
_entity_poly.pdbx_seq_one_letter_code
_entity_poly.pdbx_strand_id
1 'polypeptide(L)'
;NYADPHLNVALPVFSIHGNHDDPLREGARSVSLSAMDILSTAGLVNYFGRAGNVESVDIKPVLIRKKTTKLALFGLGAIRDERLNRMLAAGAVKWVRPAEDAGDWFNLFCIHQNRDQKGRGAKNGVREDSLPSFLDLVIWGHEHECLIDPVESLGDSSYFISQPGSSVATSLIEGEAKGKSVGLLEIKGKHFRMTPIPLNSVRPFVLEQVVLGDERGLDLESPRA
;
A
#
# COMPACT_ATOMS: atom_id res chain seq x y z
N ASN A 1 -10.74 -6.30 16.75
CA ASN A 1 -10.79 -7.71 17.20
C ASN A 1 -10.19 -7.89 18.58
N TYR A 2 -8.98 -7.40 18.89
CA TYR A 2 -8.29 -7.64 20.17
C TYR A 2 -8.95 -7.03 21.43
N ALA A 3 -9.95 -6.17 21.26
CA ALA A 3 -10.74 -5.61 22.37
C ALA A 3 -12.02 -6.43 22.65
N ASP A 4 -12.29 -7.47 21.86
CA ASP A 4 -13.45 -8.35 22.05
C ASP A 4 -13.21 -9.26 23.28
N PRO A 5 -14.10 -9.27 24.29
CA PRO A 5 -13.93 -10.07 25.50
C PRO A 5 -14.01 -11.59 25.25
N HIS A 6 -14.45 -12.02 24.07
CA HIS A 6 -14.60 -13.43 23.70
C HIS A 6 -13.48 -13.93 22.78
N LEU A 7 -12.54 -13.06 22.38
CA LEU A 7 -11.44 -13.43 21.47
C LEU A 7 -10.08 -13.11 22.10
N ASN A 8 -9.26 -14.15 22.27
CA ASN A 8 -7.87 -14.00 22.73
C ASN A 8 -6.93 -13.74 21.55
N VAL A 9 -6.88 -12.49 21.07
CA VAL A 9 -6.03 -12.09 19.94
C VAL A 9 -4.65 -11.66 20.42
N ALA A 10 -3.60 -12.44 20.12
CA ALA A 10 -2.23 -12.10 20.48
C ALA A 10 -1.60 -11.03 19.57
N LEU A 11 -1.85 -11.10 18.26
CA LEU A 11 -1.34 -10.16 17.26
C LEU A 11 -2.49 -9.67 16.36
N PRO A 12 -2.98 -8.43 16.54
CA PRO A 12 -4.04 -7.91 15.71
C PRO A 12 -3.53 -7.58 14.30
N VAL A 13 -4.19 -8.13 13.29
CA VAL A 13 -3.93 -7.82 11.87
C VAL A 13 -4.81 -6.65 11.45
N PHE A 14 -4.25 -5.65 10.77
CA PHE A 14 -4.98 -4.54 10.17
C PHE A 14 -4.76 -4.56 8.67
N SER A 15 -5.82 -4.41 7.89
CA SER A 15 -5.68 -4.38 6.42
C SER A 15 -6.73 -3.48 5.78
N ILE A 16 -6.31 -2.81 4.72
CA ILE A 16 -7.20 -2.22 3.72
C ILE A 16 -7.53 -3.28 2.65
N HIS A 17 -8.50 -3.01 1.78
CA HIS A 17 -8.79 -3.88 0.63
C HIS A 17 -7.96 -3.44 -0.58
N GLY A 18 -7.48 -4.41 -1.38
CA GLY A 18 -6.86 -4.15 -2.68
C GLY A 18 -7.86 -4.09 -3.83
N ASN A 19 -7.36 -3.99 -5.06
CA ASN A 19 -8.19 -4.00 -6.27
C ASN A 19 -8.75 -5.39 -6.64
N HIS A 20 -8.25 -6.45 -6.01
CA HIS A 20 -8.77 -7.82 -6.12
C HIS A 20 -9.63 -8.24 -4.91
N ASP A 21 -9.70 -7.38 -3.88
CA ASP A 21 -10.52 -7.57 -2.69
C ASP A 21 -11.67 -6.55 -2.67
N ASP A 22 -12.02 -5.97 -3.82
CA ASP A 22 -12.92 -4.84 -3.89
C ASP A 22 -14.34 -5.24 -3.45
N PRO A 23 -14.98 -4.43 -2.58
CA PRO A 23 -16.32 -4.73 -2.11
C PRO A 23 -17.36 -4.72 -3.25
N LEU A 24 -17.89 -5.89 -3.61
CA LEU A 24 -18.91 -6.04 -4.63
C LEU A 24 -20.30 -5.73 -4.07
N ARG A 25 -21.17 -5.13 -4.89
CA ARG A 25 -22.56 -4.84 -4.52
C ARG A 25 -23.50 -5.74 -5.29
N GLU A 26 -24.23 -6.60 -4.60
CA GLU A 26 -25.22 -7.48 -5.21
C GLU A 26 -26.59 -6.78 -5.27
N GLY A 27 -26.86 -6.05 -6.37
CA GLY A 27 -28.11 -5.32 -6.56
C GLY A 27 -28.18 -3.95 -5.86
N ALA A 28 -29.23 -3.18 -6.16
CA ALA A 28 -29.32 -1.75 -5.81
C ALA A 28 -29.43 -1.44 -4.30
N ARG A 29 -29.81 -2.43 -3.48
CA ARG A 29 -30.10 -2.26 -2.04
C ARG A 29 -29.17 -3.04 -1.12
N SER A 30 -28.24 -3.85 -1.63
CA SER A 30 -27.33 -4.60 -0.77
C SER A 30 -26.21 -3.71 -0.23
N VAL A 31 -25.72 -4.13 0.94
CA VAL A 31 -24.43 -3.69 1.48
C VAL A 31 -23.36 -4.27 0.58
N SER A 32 -22.44 -3.43 0.16
CA SER A 32 -21.27 -3.89 -0.60
C SER A 32 -20.37 -4.69 0.35
N LEU A 33 -19.96 -5.90 -0.04
CA LEU A 33 -19.18 -6.80 0.82
C LEU A 33 -17.98 -7.33 0.05
N SER A 34 -16.85 -7.51 0.73
CA SER A 34 -15.66 -8.18 0.20
C SER A 34 -15.28 -9.40 1.03
N ALA A 35 -14.32 -10.18 0.54
CA ALA A 35 -13.69 -11.25 1.32
C ALA A 35 -13.10 -10.74 2.65
N MET A 36 -12.69 -9.46 2.71
CA MET A 36 -12.21 -8.82 3.94
C MET A 36 -13.30 -8.71 5.00
N ASP A 37 -14.57 -8.51 4.62
CA ASP A 37 -15.67 -8.47 5.57
C ASP A 37 -15.90 -9.83 6.25
N ILE A 38 -15.66 -10.94 5.53
CA ILE A 38 -15.74 -12.30 6.09
C ILE A 38 -14.65 -12.48 7.16
N LEU A 39 -13.40 -12.14 6.84
CA LEU A 39 -12.27 -12.23 7.78
C LEU A 39 -12.45 -11.31 9.00
N SER A 40 -13.03 -10.13 8.77
CA SER A 40 -13.33 -9.16 9.81
C SER A 40 -14.43 -9.64 10.76
N THR A 41 -15.53 -10.17 10.19
CA THR A 41 -16.65 -10.73 10.96
C THR A 41 -16.22 -11.95 11.78
N ALA A 42 -15.28 -12.75 11.26
CA ALA A 42 -14.68 -13.86 12.01
C ALA A 42 -13.71 -13.44 13.12
N GLY A 43 -13.45 -12.13 13.30
CA GLY A 43 -12.54 -11.61 14.32
C GLY A 43 -11.05 -11.81 14.01
N LEU A 44 -10.69 -12.23 12.79
CA LEU A 44 -9.31 -12.55 12.41
C LEU A 44 -8.54 -11.31 11.93
N VAL A 45 -9.22 -10.39 11.24
CA VAL A 45 -8.61 -9.17 10.67
C VAL A 45 -9.41 -7.94 11.09
N ASN A 46 -8.74 -6.81 11.32
CA ASN A 46 -9.37 -5.51 11.44
C ASN A 46 -9.38 -4.84 10.05
N TYR A 47 -10.50 -4.97 9.34
CA TYR A 47 -10.67 -4.31 8.06
C TYR A 47 -10.97 -2.81 8.26
N PHE A 48 -10.14 -1.94 7.68
CA PHE A 48 -10.26 -0.48 7.81
C PHE A 48 -10.03 0.25 6.48
N GLY A 49 -10.17 1.58 6.47
CA GLY A 49 -9.88 2.41 5.29
C GLY A 49 -10.91 2.32 4.17
N ARG A 50 -12.15 1.94 4.48
CA ARG A 50 -13.23 1.79 3.52
C ARG A 50 -13.80 3.15 3.09
N ALA A 51 -13.86 3.41 1.79
CA ALA A 51 -14.53 4.58 1.22
C ALA A 51 -16.04 4.35 1.11
N GLY A 52 -16.81 4.94 2.03
CA GLY A 52 -18.27 4.74 2.10
C GLY A 52 -19.09 5.54 1.08
N ASN A 53 -18.54 6.62 0.51
CA ASN A 53 -19.24 7.49 -0.43
C ASN A 53 -18.50 7.55 -1.78
N VAL A 54 -19.27 7.61 -2.87
CA VAL A 54 -18.77 7.70 -4.23
C VAL A 54 -18.17 9.09 -4.53
N GLU A 55 -18.74 10.13 -3.94
CA GLU A 55 -18.46 11.54 -4.25
C GLU A 55 -17.38 12.17 -3.36
N SER A 56 -17.29 11.73 -2.10
CA SER A 56 -16.31 12.24 -1.13
C SER A 56 -15.76 11.10 -0.27
N VAL A 57 -14.53 11.27 0.22
CA VAL A 57 -13.87 10.30 1.09
C VAL A 57 -13.39 11.01 2.35
N ASP A 58 -13.85 10.55 3.50
CA ASP A 58 -13.31 10.95 4.79
C ASP A 58 -12.30 9.89 5.27
N ILE A 59 -11.02 10.24 5.30
CA ILE A 59 -9.95 9.38 5.81
C ILE A 59 -9.83 9.63 7.32
N LYS A 60 -10.25 8.64 8.11
CA LYS A 60 -10.24 8.66 9.57
C LYS A 60 -9.18 7.71 10.12
N PRO A 61 -8.36 8.11 11.10
CA PRO A 61 -7.30 7.27 11.63
C PRO A 61 -7.84 6.29 12.68
N VAL A 62 -7.20 5.12 12.76
CA VAL A 62 -7.22 4.29 13.96
C VAL A 62 -6.12 4.80 14.89
N LEU A 63 -6.49 5.16 16.11
CA LEU A 63 -5.57 5.71 17.10
C LEU A 63 -5.05 4.59 18.01
N ILE A 64 -3.73 4.38 17.98
CA ILE A 64 -3.06 3.34 18.76
C ILE A 64 -2.00 4.00 19.62
N ARG A 65 -1.97 3.65 20.91
CA ARG A 65 -0.99 4.16 21.86
C ARG A 65 -0.27 3.01 22.54
N LYS A 66 1.06 3.02 22.49
CA LYS A 66 1.92 2.12 23.27
C LYS A 66 2.82 2.96 24.17
N LYS A 67 2.51 2.97 25.47
CA LYS A 67 3.18 3.82 26.48
C LYS A 67 3.14 5.30 26.05
N THR A 68 4.28 5.88 25.68
CA THR A 68 4.42 7.28 25.25
C THR A 68 4.32 7.47 23.74
N THR A 69 4.42 6.39 22.95
CA THR A 69 4.33 6.48 21.48
C THR A 69 2.87 6.42 21.04
N LYS A 70 2.49 7.37 20.18
CA LYS A 70 1.15 7.55 19.62
C LYS A 70 1.21 7.35 18.10
N LEU A 71 0.37 6.48 17.57
CA LEU A 71 0.27 6.14 16.15
C LEU A 71 -1.13 6.47 15.65
N ALA A 72 -1.21 7.34 14.63
CA ALA A 72 -2.41 7.58 13.86
C ALA A 72 -2.31 6.78 12.56
N LEU A 73 -2.99 5.64 12.52
CA LEU A 73 -3.00 4.73 11.36
C LEU A 73 -4.16 5.12 10.43
N PHE A 74 -3.83 5.80 9.34
CA PHE A 74 -4.74 6.14 8.26
C PHE A 74 -4.73 5.04 7.19
N GLY A 75 -5.85 4.85 6.50
CA GLY A 75 -5.93 3.87 5.42
C GLY A 75 -6.94 4.28 4.35
N LEU A 76 -6.62 3.94 3.11
CA LEU A 76 -7.52 4.06 1.98
C LEU A 76 -7.40 2.79 1.13
N GLY A 77 -8.43 1.95 1.18
CA GLY A 77 -8.53 0.80 0.29
C GLY A 77 -8.67 1.23 -1.17
N ALA A 78 -8.45 0.29 -2.08
CA ALA A 78 -8.38 0.57 -3.51
C ALA A 78 -9.65 1.30 -4.01
N ILE A 79 -9.42 2.36 -4.77
CA ILE A 79 -10.41 3.11 -5.55
C ILE A 79 -9.79 3.28 -6.92
N ARG A 80 -10.52 2.98 -7.99
CA ARG A 80 -10.06 3.21 -9.36
C ARG A 80 -9.28 4.53 -9.50
N ASP A 81 -8.05 4.48 -10.01
CA ASP A 81 -7.10 5.59 -9.97
C ASP A 81 -7.65 6.89 -10.58
N GLU A 82 -8.32 6.82 -11.73
CA GLU A 82 -8.87 8.02 -12.39
C GLU A 82 -9.97 8.69 -11.56
N ARG A 83 -10.66 7.91 -10.71
CA ARG A 83 -11.64 8.44 -9.77
C ARG A 83 -10.93 9.09 -8.59
N LEU A 84 -9.95 8.43 -7.97
CA LEU A 84 -9.23 9.02 -6.84
C LEU A 84 -8.52 10.31 -7.23
N ASN A 85 -7.88 10.35 -8.40
CA ASN A 85 -7.25 11.56 -8.94
C ASN A 85 -8.23 12.72 -9.08
N ARG A 86 -9.44 12.48 -9.61
CA ARG A 86 -10.49 13.50 -9.69
C ARG A 86 -10.92 13.97 -8.30
N MET A 87 -11.03 13.07 -7.34
CA MET A 87 -11.43 13.40 -5.97
C MET A 87 -10.36 14.25 -5.26
N LEU A 88 -9.07 13.91 -5.42
CA LEU A 88 -7.95 14.69 -4.90
C LEU A 88 -7.93 16.08 -5.52
N ALA A 89 -8.03 16.19 -6.85
CA ALA A 89 -8.06 17.47 -7.56
C ALA A 89 -9.28 18.35 -7.19
N ALA A 90 -10.42 17.74 -6.88
CA ALA A 90 -11.63 18.44 -6.45
C ALA A 90 -11.65 18.78 -4.94
N GLY A 91 -10.63 18.39 -4.15
CA GLY A 91 -10.64 18.56 -2.70
C GLY A 91 -11.68 17.70 -1.98
N ALA A 92 -12.15 16.63 -2.62
CA ALA A 92 -13.18 15.73 -2.11
C ALA A 92 -12.64 14.62 -1.19
N VAL A 93 -11.33 14.66 -0.86
CA VAL A 93 -10.68 13.78 0.11
C VAL A 93 -10.37 14.59 1.37
N LYS A 94 -11.05 14.28 2.47
CA LYS A 94 -10.91 14.97 3.75
C LYS A 94 -10.11 14.11 4.72
N TRP A 95 -9.10 14.71 5.35
CA TRP A 95 -8.25 14.06 6.33
C TRP A 95 -8.68 14.47 7.74
N VAL A 96 -9.21 13.53 8.51
CA VAL A 96 -9.66 13.79 9.88
C VAL A 96 -8.50 13.58 10.83
N ARG A 97 -8.00 14.66 11.43
CA ARG A 97 -6.86 14.60 12.36
C ARG A 97 -7.33 14.61 13.82
N PRO A 98 -6.62 13.94 14.74
CA PRO A 98 -6.88 14.07 16.16
C PRO A 98 -6.74 15.53 16.60
N ALA A 99 -7.72 16.05 17.33
CA ALA A 99 -7.65 17.40 17.89
C ALA A 99 -6.63 17.49 19.04
N GLU A 100 -6.56 16.44 19.86
CA GLU A 100 -5.64 16.33 20.98
C GLU A 100 -4.26 15.86 20.50
N ASP A 101 -3.22 16.49 21.05
CA ASP A 101 -1.82 16.12 20.83
C ASP A 101 -1.43 16.05 19.34
N ALA A 102 -2.00 16.92 18.50
CA ALA A 102 -1.91 16.85 17.04
C ALA A 102 -0.46 16.81 16.49
N GLY A 103 0.51 17.30 17.27
CA GLY A 103 1.94 17.27 16.94
C GLY A 103 2.68 15.99 17.35
N ASP A 104 2.12 15.17 18.25
CA ASP A 104 2.78 14.01 18.83
C ASP A 104 2.54 12.70 18.06
N TRP A 105 1.47 12.65 17.27
CA TRP A 105 1.06 11.45 16.55
C TRP A 105 2.00 11.13 15.40
N PHE A 106 2.61 9.95 15.38
CA PHE A 106 3.20 9.41 14.16
C PHE A 106 2.08 9.02 13.18
N ASN A 107 2.05 9.66 12.02
CA ASN A 107 1.00 9.55 11.01
C ASN A 107 1.46 8.55 9.94
N LEU A 108 0.93 7.33 10.03
CA LEU A 108 1.17 6.24 9.08
C LEU A 108 -0.03 6.13 8.15
N PHE A 109 0.19 6.12 6.84
CA PHE A 109 -0.89 5.96 5.86
C PHE A 109 -0.67 4.71 4.99
N CYS A 110 -1.68 3.86 4.89
CA CYS A 110 -1.69 2.72 3.97
C CYS A 110 -2.59 3.02 2.76
N ILE A 111 -2.05 2.85 1.56
CA ILE A 111 -2.77 3.09 0.30
C ILE A 111 -2.55 1.93 -0.67
N HIS A 112 -3.53 1.64 -1.53
CA HIS A 112 -3.44 0.59 -2.55
C HIS A 112 -3.80 1.14 -3.94
N GLN A 113 -2.82 1.75 -4.62
CA GLN A 113 -3.00 2.44 -5.90
C GLN A 113 -1.75 2.33 -6.77
N ASN A 114 -1.90 2.53 -8.09
CA ASN A 114 -0.75 2.71 -8.98
C ASN A 114 0.08 3.91 -8.51
N ARG A 115 1.41 3.75 -8.47
CA ARG A 115 2.35 4.77 -8.00
C ARG A 115 2.96 5.55 -9.17
N ASP A 116 2.64 6.84 -9.31
CA ASP A 116 3.29 7.71 -10.32
C ASP A 116 4.51 8.44 -9.73
N GLN A 117 5.68 7.83 -9.88
CA GLN A 117 6.98 8.40 -9.48
C GLN A 117 7.54 9.43 -10.46
N LYS A 118 7.04 9.52 -11.70
CA LYS A 118 7.72 10.27 -12.78
C LYS A 118 6.87 11.38 -13.37
N GLY A 119 5.70 11.64 -12.79
CA GLY A 119 4.76 12.62 -13.30
C GLY A 119 4.39 12.34 -14.76
N ARG A 120 4.39 11.06 -15.17
CA ARG A 120 4.15 10.68 -16.58
C ARG A 120 2.70 10.93 -17.01
N GLY A 121 1.87 11.47 -16.12
CA GLY A 121 0.60 12.10 -16.49
C GLY A 121 -0.46 11.10 -16.95
N ALA A 122 -0.28 9.81 -16.66
CA ALA A 122 -1.37 8.87 -16.81
C ALA A 122 -2.35 9.18 -15.68
N LYS A 123 -3.62 9.42 -16.01
CA LYS A 123 -4.72 9.51 -15.03
C LYS A 123 -4.86 8.24 -14.17
N ASN A 124 -4.03 7.23 -14.41
CA ASN A 124 -4.07 5.85 -13.91
C ASN A 124 -3.09 5.61 -12.76
N GLY A 125 -2.75 6.63 -11.96
CA GLY A 125 -1.95 6.45 -10.74
C GLY A 125 -1.95 7.69 -9.87
N VAL A 126 -1.60 7.53 -8.60
CA VAL A 126 -1.52 8.61 -7.62
C VAL A 126 -0.10 9.15 -7.58
N ARG A 127 0.02 10.48 -7.69
CA ARG A 127 1.29 11.18 -7.52
C ARG A 127 1.63 11.29 -6.05
N GLU A 128 2.91 11.12 -5.73
CA GLU A 128 3.40 11.25 -4.35
C GLU A 128 3.13 12.65 -3.78
N ASP A 129 3.38 13.70 -4.55
CA ASP A 129 3.16 15.09 -4.12
C ASP A 129 1.69 15.50 -3.94
N SER A 130 0.74 14.60 -4.22
CA SER A 130 -0.70 14.84 -3.97
C SER A 130 -1.15 14.51 -2.55
N LEU A 131 -0.33 13.80 -1.78
CA LEU A 131 -0.65 13.42 -0.40
C LEU A 131 -0.25 14.53 0.59
N PRO A 132 -0.94 14.69 1.73
CA PRO A 132 -0.63 15.74 2.68
C PRO A 132 0.75 15.59 3.34
N SER A 133 1.44 16.71 3.52
CA SER A 133 2.76 16.78 4.17
C SER A 133 2.76 16.46 5.68
N PHE A 134 1.60 16.37 6.34
CA PHE A 134 1.56 16.00 7.76
C PHE A 134 1.85 14.51 8.01
N LEU A 135 1.82 13.69 6.96
CA LEU A 135 2.17 12.28 7.04
C LEU A 135 3.64 12.13 7.43
N ASP A 136 3.98 11.06 8.14
CA ASP A 136 5.36 10.73 8.48
C ASP A 136 5.87 9.56 7.61
N LEU A 137 5.02 8.56 7.36
CA LEU A 137 5.33 7.39 6.50
C LEU A 137 4.08 6.92 5.73
N VAL A 138 4.28 6.55 4.47
CA VAL A 138 3.28 5.95 3.59
C VAL A 138 3.70 4.53 3.21
N ILE A 139 2.82 3.56 3.44
CA ILE A 139 2.97 2.19 2.94
C ILE A 139 2.17 2.07 1.65
N TRP A 140 2.89 1.88 0.54
CA TRP A 140 2.33 1.83 -0.80
C TRP A 140 2.12 0.37 -1.24
N GLY A 141 0.87 -0.06 -1.25
CA GLY A 141 0.43 -1.34 -1.83
C GLY A 141 0.18 -1.23 -3.34
N HIS A 142 -0.48 -2.22 -3.94
CA HIS A 142 -0.69 -2.38 -5.40
C HIS A 142 0.57 -2.68 -6.22
N GLU A 143 1.67 -1.95 -6.00
CA GLU A 143 2.91 -2.18 -6.72
C GLU A 143 3.60 -3.47 -6.25
N HIS A 144 3.97 -4.35 -7.19
CA HIS A 144 4.51 -5.67 -6.87
C HIS A 144 6.03 -5.70 -6.74
N GLU A 145 6.72 -4.70 -7.30
CA GLU A 145 8.16 -4.54 -7.15
C GLU A 145 8.50 -4.25 -5.69
N CYS A 146 9.42 -5.03 -5.12
CA CYS A 146 9.84 -4.90 -3.73
C CYS A 146 10.87 -3.78 -3.58
N LEU A 147 10.41 -2.62 -3.11
CA LEU A 147 11.20 -1.44 -2.73
C LEU A 147 10.93 -1.13 -1.25
N ILE A 148 11.33 -2.07 -0.39
CA ILE A 148 10.97 -2.10 1.03
C ILE A 148 11.59 -0.96 1.84
N ASP A 149 12.81 -0.55 1.48
CA ASP A 149 13.51 0.53 2.17
C ASP A 149 12.79 1.87 1.95
N PRO A 150 12.45 2.59 3.02
CA PRO A 150 11.76 3.87 2.91
C PRO A 150 12.60 4.91 2.16
N VAL A 151 12.00 5.57 1.19
CA VAL A 151 12.60 6.69 0.43
C VAL A 151 11.82 7.96 0.70
N GLU A 152 12.48 9.12 0.65
CA GLU A 152 11.78 10.40 0.73
C GLU A 152 10.82 10.56 -0.46
N SER A 153 9.62 11.05 -0.20
CA SER A 153 8.65 11.37 -1.24
C SER A 153 9.16 12.49 -2.16
N LEU A 154 8.70 12.49 -3.41
CA LEU A 154 9.06 13.54 -4.38
C LEU A 154 8.48 14.92 -4.02
N GLY A 155 9.18 15.97 -4.48
CA GLY A 155 8.77 17.38 -4.34
C GLY A 155 9.05 17.95 -2.95
N ASP A 156 8.22 18.89 -2.51
CA ASP A 156 8.31 19.52 -1.18
C ASP A 156 7.64 18.68 -0.06
N SER A 157 7.34 17.42 -0.35
CA SER A 157 6.67 16.51 0.58
C SER A 157 7.65 16.01 1.64
N SER A 158 7.27 16.07 2.92
CA SER A 158 8.14 15.80 4.07
C SER A 158 8.02 14.39 4.65
N TYR A 159 7.48 13.44 3.89
CA TYR A 159 7.18 12.09 4.38
C TYR A 159 7.99 11.02 3.63
N PHE A 160 8.08 9.83 4.20
CA PHE A 160 8.76 8.70 3.58
C PHE A 160 7.75 7.73 2.93
N ILE A 161 8.16 7.02 1.90
CA ILE A 161 7.38 6.00 1.21
C ILE A 161 8.13 4.68 1.28
N SER A 162 7.46 3.63 1.72
CA SER A 162 7.91 2.24 1.57
C SER A 162 6.93 1.51 0.66
N GLN A 163 7.45 0.76 -0.32
CA GLN A 163 6.67 -0.06 -1.25
C GLN A 163 7.10 -1.52 -1.08
N PRO A 164 6.47 -2.27 -0.15
CA PRO A 164 6.92 -3.61 0.22
C PRO A 164 6.94 -4.63 -0.92
N GLY A 165 6.15 -4.39 -1.98
CA GLY A 165 5.97 -5.34 -3.07
C GLY A 165 4.99 -6.48 -2.71
N SER A 166 4.80 -7.37 -3.67
CA SER A 166 3.99 -8.59 -3.50
C SER A 166 4.75 -9.68 -2.73
N SER A 167 4.02 -10.60 -2.11
CA SER A 167 4.61 -11.82 -1.50
C SER A 167 4.78 -12.97 -2.50
N VAL A 168 4.31 -12.81 -3.73
CA VAL A 168 4.37 -13.78 -4.82
C VAL A 168 4.41 -13.06 -6.17
N ALA A 169 5.17 -13.61 -7.12
CA ALA A 169 5.14 -13.10 -8.50
C ALA A 169 3.82 -13.44 -9.18
N THR A 170 3.09 -12.43 -9.64
CA THR A 170 1.83 -12.61 -10.38
C THR A 170 2.00 -12.41 -11.89
N SER A 171 3.17 -11.93 -12.31
CA SER A 171 3.54 -11.74 -13.72
C SER A 171 5.05 -11.95 -13.93
N LEU A 172 5.45 -12.21 -15.18
CA LEU A 172 6.84 -12.48 -15.55
C LEU A 172 7.53 -11.21 -16.06
N ILE A 173 7.69 -10.23 -15.17
CA ILE A 173 8.33 -8.94 -15.46
C ILE A 173 9.55 -8.71 -14.55
N GLU A 174 10.44 -7.80 -14.95
CA GLU A 174 11.67 -7.48 -14.21
C GLU A 174 11.43 -7.11 -12.74
N GLY A 175 10.40 -6.29 -12.47
CA GLY A 175 10.06 -5.88 -11.10
C GLY A 175 9.65 -7.04 -10.18
N GLU A 176 9.13 -8.14 -10.75
CA GLU A 176 8.73 -9.35 -10.02
C GLU A 176 9.92 -10.28 -9.73
N ALA A 177 11.03 -10.15 -10.46
CA ALA A 177 12.25 -10.94 -10.27
C ALA A 177 13.09 -10.47 -9.07
N LYS A 178 12.84 -9.26 -8.54
CA LYS A 178 13.50 -8.78 -7.33
C LYS A 178 13.12 -9.64 -6.12
N GLY A 179 14.10 -9.88 -5.25
CA GLY A 179 13.89 -10.62 -4.00
C GLY A 179 12.79 -9.98 -3.16
N LYS A 180 11.83 -10.80 -2.71
CA LYS A 180 10.68 -10.32 -1.93
C LYS A 180 11.02 -10.26 -0.44
N SER A 181 10.55 -9.21 0.22
CA SER A 181 10.76 -8.99 1.66
C SER A 181 9.49 -8.48 2.33
N VAL A 182 9.40 -8.65 3.64
CA VAL A 182 8.49 -7.89 4.49
C VAL A 182 9.29 -6.90 5.33
N GLY A 183 8.63 -5.91 5.92
CA GLY A 183 9.26 -4.90 6.76
C GLY A 183 8.89 -5.04 8.23
N LEU A 184 9.88 -5.02 9.11
CA LEU A 184 9.67 -4.78 10.54
C LEU A 184 9.78 -3.27 10.78
N LEU A 185 8.63 -2.62 10.95
CA LEU A 185 8.54 -1.20 11.27
C LEU A 185 8.52 -0.98 12.79
N GLU A 186 9.53 -0.29 13.29
CA GLU A 186 9.62 0.13 14.70
C GLU A 186 9.42 1.63 14.80
N ILE A 187 8.45 2.06 15.61
CA ILE A 187 8.11 3.49 15.81
C ILE A 187 8.37 3.86 17.27
N LYS A 188 9.09 4.97 17.48
CA LYS A 188 9.36 5.56 18.81
C LYS A 188 9.17 7.07 18.76
N GLY A 189 8.09 7.54 19.40
CA GLY A 189 7.67 8.94 19.27
C GLY A 189 7.38 9.26 17.79
N LYS A 190 8.13 10.23 17.24
CA LYS A 190 8.05 10.65 15.84
C LYS A 190 9.08 10.00 14.91
N HIS A 191 10.01 9.22 15.46
CA HIS A 191 11.03 8.54 14.66
C HIS A 191 10.62 7.11 14.37
N PHE A 192 11.12 6.57 13.26
CA PHE A 192 10.90 5.20 12.87
C PHE A 192 12.16 4.56 12.30
N ARG A 193 12.17 3.23 12.28
CA ARG A 193 13.16 2.40 11.60
C ARG A 193 12.43 1.27 10.87
N MET A 194 12.76 1.08 9.59
CA MET A 194 12.33 -0.07 8.81
C MET A 194 13.47 -1.08 8.73
N THR A 195 13.23 -2.33 9.11
CA THR A 195 14.19 -3.44 8.94
C THR A 195 13.62 -4.44 7.93
N PRO A 196 14.22 -4.58 6.74
CA PRO A 196 13.82 -5.58 5.76
C PRO A 196 14.04 -7.01 6.26
N ILE A 197 13.08 -7.89 6.02
CA ILE A 197 13.14 -9.32 6.32
C ILE A 197 12.84 -10.10 5.03
N PRO A 198 13.85 -10.72 4.40
CA PRO A 198 13.67 -11.50 3.18
C PRO A 198 12.72 -12.69 3.38
N LEU A 199 11.89 -12.98 2.38
CA LEU A 199 10.99 -14.13 2.38
C LEU A 199 11.70 -15.38 1.82
N ASN A 200 11.80 -16.42 2.64
CA ASN A 200 12.49 -17.67 2.28
C ASN A 200 11.61 -18.68 1.53
N SER A 201 10.29 -18.46 1.47
CA SER A 201 9.33 -19.37 0.82
C SER A 201 8.95 -18.95 -0.60
N VAL A 202 9.49 -17.83 -1.10
CA VAL A 202 9.17 -17.33 -2.44
C VAL A 202 9.92 -18.15 -3.47
N ARG A 203 9.21 -18.63 -4.50
CA ARG A 203 9.82 -19.36 -5.62
C ARG A 203 10.83 -18.44 -6.33
N PRO A 204 12.10 -18.86 -6.51
CA PRO A 204 13.06 -18.06 -7.26
C PRO A 204 12.56 -17.79 -8.69
N PHE A 205 12.68 -16.54 -9.13
CA PHE A 205 12.35 -16.12 -10.48
C PHE A 205 13.53 -15.30 -11.02
N VAL A 206 14.10 -15.77 -12.12
CA VAL A 206 15.20 -15.10 -12.83
C VAL A 206 14.68 -14.74 -14.21
N LEU A 207 14.91 -13.50 -14.62
CA LEU A 207 14.52 -12.99 -15.92
C LEU A 207 15.75 -12.36 -16.57
N GLU A 208 15.97 -12.72 -17.83
CA GLU A 208 17.03 -12.18 -18.68
C GLU A 208 16.42 -11.80 -20.02
N GLN A 209 16.82 -10.64 -20.56
CA GLN A 209 16.44 -10.21 -21.89
C GLN A 209 17.65 -10.36 -22.81
N VAL A 210 17.49 -11.15 -23.86
CA VAL A 210 18.56 -11.41 -24.83
C VAL A 210 18.20 -10.76 -26.16
N VAL A 211 19.12 -9.96 -26.70
CA VAL A 211 19.03 -9.38 -28.04
C VAL A 211 19.92 -10.19 -28.97
N LEU A 212 19.32 -11.03 -29.81
CA LEU A 212 20.06 -11.99 -30.64
C LEU A 212 21.14 -11.34 -31.55
N GLY A 213 20.94 -10.09 -31.97
CA GLY A 213 21.92 -9.35 -32.77
C GLY A 213 23.21 -8.98 -32.03
N ASP A 214 23.18 -8.98 -30.70
CA ASP A 214 24.33 -8.65 -29.84
C ASP A 214 25.11 -9.89 -29.38
N GLU A 215 24.59 -11.09 -29.67
CA GLU A 215 25.18 -12.37 -29.24
C GLU A 215 26.36 -12.79 -30.12
N ARG A 216 27.55 -12.83 -29.51
CA ARG A 216 28.77 -13.26 -30.20
C ARG A 216 28.70 -14.75 -30.51
N GLY A 217 28.64 -15.09 -31.79
CA GLY A 217 28.62 -16.48 -32.28
C GLY A 217 27.31 -16.89 -32.96
N LEU A 218 26.29 -16.04 -32.92
CA LEU A 218 25.09 -16.20 -33.75
C LEU A 218 25.32 -15.51 -35.10
N ASP A 219 25.34 -16.30 -36.17
CA ASP A 219 25.35 -15.81 -37.54
C ASP A 219 23.91 -15.66 -38.04
N LEU A 220 23.48 -14.42 -38.28
CA LEU A 220 22.14 -14.11 -38.79
C LEU A 220 21.87 -14.76 -40.17
N GLU A 221 22.92 -15.06 -40.94
CA GLU A 221 22.85 -15.65 -42.27
C GLU A 221 23.05 -17.19 -42.26
N SER A 222 23.39 -17.78 -41.12
CA SER A 222 23.62 -19.23 -40.99
C SER A 222 22.89 -19.83 -39.78
N PRO A 223 21.58 -20.14 -39.91
CA PRO A 223 20.75 -20.66 -38.82
C PRO A 223 21.05 -22.12 -38.41
N ARG A 224 22.20 -22.68 -38.80
CA ARG A 224 22.59 -24.09 -38.56
C ARG A 224 23.74 -24.29 -37.57
N ALA A 225 24.27 -23.23 -36.97
CA ALA A 225 25.33 -23.32 -35.95
C ALA A 225 24.76 -23.62 -34.57
#